data_AF-A0A015LNV0-F1
#
_entry.id   AF-A0A015LNV0-F1
#
_cell.length_a   1.000
_cell.length_b   1.000
_cell.length_c   1.000
_cell.angle_alpha   90.00
_cell.angle_beta   90.00
_cell.angle_gamma   90.00
#
_symmetry.space_group_name_H-M   'P 1'
#
loop_
_entity.id
_entity.type
_entity.pdbx_description
1 polymer ?
#
loop_
_entity_poly.entity_id
_entity_poly.type
_entity_poly.pdbx_seq_one_letter_code
_entity_poly.pdbx_strand_id
1 'polypeptide(L)' 'MKFTTTKVAITIFMLLAYIAIVSQAIGIKNGGGYVQEFQAKHKKLMHDLRKTVDELDHRMEVFKKRMEFYHEVGATV' A
#
# COMPACT_ATOMS: atom_id res chain seq x y z
N MET A 1 2.90 14.50 -11.72
CA MET A 1 3.31 13.24 -11.07
C MET A 1 2.16 12.31 -10.64
N LYS A 2 0.87 12.64 -10.86
CA LYS A 2 -0.26 11.83 -10.36
C LYS A 2 -0.45 10.45 -11.03
N PHE A 3 -0.03 10.27 -12.28
CA PHE A 3 -0.32 9.04 -13.05
C PHE A 3 0.64 7.88 -12.77
N THR A 4 1.90 8.19 -12.41
CA THR A 4 2.95 7.18 -12.22
C THR A 4 2.82 6.51 -10.86
N THR A 5 2.53 7.26 -9.80
CA THR A 5 2.33 6.74 -8.44
C THR A 5 1.14 5.78 -8.36
N THR A 6 0.04 6.09 -9.07
CA THR A 6 -1.13 5.21 -9.16
C THR A 6 -0.80 3.88 -9.84
N LYS A 7 -0.01 3.91 -10.92
CA LYS A 7 0.41 2.67 -11.61
C LYS A 7 1.31 1.80 -10.72
N VAL A 8 2.25 2.41 -10.00
CA VAL A 8 3.14 1.69 -9.06
C VAL A 8 2.33 1.07 -7.92
N ALA A 9 1.40 1.82 -7.31
CA ALA A 9 0.53 1.29 -6.26
C ALA A 9 -0.35 0.13 -6.76
N ILE A 10 -0.97 0.28 -7.94
CA ILE A 10 -1.76 -0.79 -8.57
C ILE A 10 -0.89 -2.04 -8.82
N THR A 11 0.35 -1.86 -9.27
CA THR A 11 1.27 -2.97 -9.56
C THR A 11 1.66 -3.71 -8.28
N ILE A 12 1.94 -2.98 -7.19
CA ILE A 12 2.20 -3.57 -5.87
C ILE A 12 0.97 -4.34 -5.37
N PHE A 13 -0.24 -3.79 -5.52
CA PHE A 13 -1.47 -4.48 -5.17
C PHE A 13 -1.71 -5.75 -5.99
N MET A 14 -1.45 -5.72 -7.30
CA MET A 14 -1.57 -6.92 -8.15
C MET A 14 -0.56 -8.00 -7.76
N LEU A 15 0.69 -7.63 -7.43
CA LEU A 15 1.71 -8.56 -6.95
C LEU A 15 1.32 -9.21 -5.62
N LEU A 16 0.79 -8.43 -4.68
CA LEU A 16 0.31 -8.93 -3.39
C LEU A 16 -0.89 -9.87 -3.55
N ALA A 17 -1.83 -9.53 -4.46
CA ALA A 17 -2.95 -10.40 -4.79
C ALA A 17 -2.49 -11.73 -5.43
N TYR A 18 -1.50 -11.68 -6.32
CA TYR A 18 -0.92 -12.87 -6.93
C TYR A 18 -0.26 -13.80 -5.90
N ILE A 19 0.56 -13.25 -5.00
CA ILE A 19 1.18 -14.02 -3.90
C ILE A 19 0.09 -14.65 -3.02
N ALA A 20 -0.99 -13.92 -2.72
CA ALA A 20 -2.10 -14.44 -1.94
C ALA A 20 -2.78 -15.65 -2.58
N ILE A 21 -3.03 -15.58 -3.89
CA ILE A 21 -3.66 -16.66 -4.66
C ILE A 21 -2.76 -17.90 -4.72
N VAL A 22 -1.46 -17.71 -4.98
CA VAL A 22 -0.50 -18.81 -5.06
C VAL A 22 -0.34 -19.50 -3.70
N SER A 23 -0.27 -18.74 -2.61
CA SER A 23 -0.17 -19.30 -1.26
C SER A 23 -1.45 -20.01 -0.81
N GLN A 24 -2.64 -19.52 -1.19
CA GLN A 24 -3.90 -20.26 -0.96
C GLN A 24 -3.92 -21.56 -1.78
N ALA A 25 -3.50 -21.54 -3.04
CA ALA A 25 -3.44 -22.72 -3.89
C ALA A 25 -2.47 -23.80 -3.34
N ILE A 26 -1.32 -23.38 -2.80
CA ILE A 26 -0.35 -24.29 -2.16
C ILE A 26 -0.90 -24.82 -0.83
N GLY A 27 -1.54 -23.97 -0.02
CA GLY A 27 -2.11 -24.38 1.27
C GLY A 27 -3.30 -25.34 1.15
N ILE A 28 -4.11 -25.24 0.08
CA ILE A 28 -5.17 -26.21 -0.24
C ILE A 28 -4.56 -27.58 -0.58
N LYS A 29 -3.42 -27.61 -1.29
CA LYS A 29 -2.73 -28.85 -1.66
C LYS A 29 -2.06 -29.57 -0.47
N ASN A 30 -1.76 -28.84 0.62
CA ASN A 30 -1.02 -29.34 1.80
C ASN A 30 -1.87 -29.47 3.09
N GLY A 31 -3.19 -29.60 3.00
CA GLY A 31 -4.04 -29.98 4.15
C GLY A 31 -4.60 -28.83 5.00
N GLY A 32 -4.76 -27.63 4.44
CA GLY A 32 -5.66 -26.59 4.98
C GLY A 32 -5.16 -25.78 6.18
N GLY A 33 -4.32 -26.33 7.05
CA GLY A 33 -3.76 -25.62 8.22
C GLY A 33 -2.88 -24.43 7.84
N TYR A 34 -2.08 -24.57 6.78
CA TYR A 34 -1.21 -23.50 6.26
C TYR A 34 -2.01 -22.33 5.66
N VAL A 35 -3.23 -22.59 5.18
CA VAL A 35 -4.10 -21.56 4.58
C VAL A 35 -4.55 -20.55 5.63
N GLN A 36 -4.94 -21.00 6.82
CA GLN A 36 -5.43 -20.11 7.87
C GLN A 36 -4.34 -19.19 8.41
N GLU A 37 -3.15 -19.74 8.69
CA GLU A 37 -2.01 -18.93 9.15
C GLU A 37 -1.56 -17.94 8.07
N PHE A 38 -1.54 -18.38 6.81
CA PHE A 38 -1.25 -17.52 5.68
C PHE A 38 -2.31 -16.41 5.51
N GLN A 39 -3.60 -16.73 5.58
CA GLN A 39 -4.68 -15.76 5.48
C GLN A 39 -4.60 -14.72 6.60
N ALA A 40 -4.28 -15.13 7.83
CA ALA A 40 -4.09 -14.23 8.96
C ALA A 40 -2.89 -13.29 8.74
N LYS A 41 -1.74 -13.83 8.31
CA LYS A 41 -0.54 -13.03 8.00
C LYS A 41 -0.77 -12.09 6.83
N HIS A 42 -1.44 -12.55 5.78
CA HIS A 42 -1.79 -11.74 4.61
C HIS A 42 -2.75 -10.62 4.98
N LYS A 43 -3.80 -10.90 5.77
CA LYS A 43 -4.73 -9.87 6.26
C LYS A 43 -4.02 -8.80 7.08
N LYS A 44 -3.08 -9.20 7.95
CA LYS A 44 -2.25 -8.28 8.71
C LYS A 44 -1.36 -7.43 7.80
N LEU A 45 -0.65 -8.05 6.86
CA LEU A 45 0.21 -7.34 5.90
C LEU A 45 -0.57 -6.31 5.07
N MET A 46 -1.74 -6.67 4.56
CA MET A 46 -2.58 -5.76 3.77
C MET A 46 -3.12 -4.60 4.61
N HIS A 47 -3.47 -4.86 5.87
CA HIS A 47 -3.89 -3.81 6.80
C HIS A 47 -2.74 -2.84 7.13
N ASP A 48 -1.54 -3.37 7.38
CA ASP A 48 -0.37 -2.56 7.70
C ASP A 48 0.06 -1.73 6.48
N LEU A 49 0.04 -2.32 5.28
CA LEU A 49 0.29 -1.60 4.03
C LEU A 49 -0.71 -0.47 3.82
N ARG A 50 -2.00 -0.72 4.08
CA ARG A 50 -3.03 0.33 3.98
C ARG A 50 -2.74 1.49 4.93
N LYS A 51 -2.41 1.21 6.20
CA LYS A 51 -2.03 2.25 7.16
C LYS A 51 -0.84 3.08 6.69
N THR A 52 0.18 2.45 6.12
CA THR A 52 1.35 3.17 5.58
C THR A 52 0.98 4.04 4.39
N VAL A 53 0.11 3.56 3.50
CA VAL A 53 -0.39 4.36 2.36
C VAL A 53 -1.20 5.56 2.86
N ASP A 54 -2.12 5.35 3.81
CA ASP A 54 -2.93 6.43 4.39
C ASP A 54 -2.04 7.50 5.06
N GLU A 55 -0.98 7.09 5.75
CA GLU A 55 -0.01 8.01 6.35
C GLU A 55 0.80 8.79 5.29
N LEU A 56 1.22 8.13 4.21
CA LEU A 56 1.91 8.77 3.09
C LEU A 56 1.02 9.81 2.41
N ASP A 57 -0.25 9.48 2.18
CA ASP A 57 -1.23 10.41 1.61
C ASP A 57 -1.44 11.63 2.51
N HIS A 58 -1.57 11.43 3.84
CA HIS A 58 -1.68 12.53 4.79
C HIS A 58 -0.43 13.43 4.78
N ARG A 59 0.77 12.85 4.80
CA ARG A 59 2.03 13.61 4.74
C ARG A 59 2.15 14.39 3.43
N MET A 60 1.71 13.82 2.31
CA MET A 60 1.70 14.49 1.01
C MET A 60 0.74 15.68 1.00
N GLU A 61 -0.43 15.56 1.63
CA GLU A 61 -1.39 16.65 1.77
C GLU A 61 -0.81 17.81 2.59
N VAL A 62 -0.18 17.51 3.72
CA VAL A 62 0.51 18.52 4.56
C VAL A 62 1.65 19.18 3.79
N PHE A 63 2.43 18.41 3.05
CA PHE A 63 3.50 18.95 2.20
C PHE A 63 2.96 19.91 1.14
N LYS A 64 1.86 19.54 0.46
CA LYS A 64 1.21 20.40 -0.53
C LYS A 64 0.74 21.73 0.07
N LYS A 65 0.08 21.69 1.24
CA LYS A 65 -0.34 22.90 1.96
C LYS A 65 0.83 23.79 2.34
N ARG A 66 1.95 23.20 2.79
CA ARG A 66 3.17 23.95 3.10
C ARG A 66 3.78 24.60 1.86
N MET A 67 3.85 23.88 0.74
CA MET A 67 4.35 24.43 -0.52
C MET A 67 3.47 25.58 -1.03
N GLU A 68 2.14 25.46 -0.92
CA GLU A 68 1.20 26.54 -1.25
C GLU A 68 1.44 27.77 -0.37
N PHE A 69 1.60 27.57 0.95
CA PHE A 69 1.95 28.65 1.88
C PHE A 69 3.28 29.33 1.52
N TYR A 70 4.36 28.58 1.25
CA TYR A 70 5.66 29.15 0.86
C TYR A 70 5.58 29.95 -0.44
N HIS A 71 4.78 29.49 -1.40
CA HIS A 71 4.53 30.21 -2.65
C HIS A 71 3.76 31.52 -2.41
N GLU A 72 2.74 31.52 -1.54
CA GLU A 72 1.96 32.72 -1.20
C GLU A 72 2.79 33.80 -0.49
N VAL A 73 3.69 33.40 0.41
CA VAL A 73 4.52 34.36 1.16
C VAL A 73 5.77 34.80 0.39
N GLY A 74 5.94 34.37 -0.87
CA GLY A 74 7.11 34.69 -1.69
C GLY A 74 8.43 34.15 -1.11
N ALA A 75 8.36 33.18 -0.21
CA ALA A 75 9.54 32.54 0.35
C ALA A 75 10.08 31.55 -0.68
N THR A 76 11.12 31.95 -1.41
CA THR A 76 11.95 31.02 -2.17
C THR A 76 12.60 30.03 -1.19
N VAL A 77 12.18 28.77 -1.25
CA VAL A 77 12.96 27.64 -0.71
C VAL A 77 14.07 27.29 -1.69
#